data_AF-A0A848M6W4-F1
#
_entry.id   AF-A0A848M6W4-F1
#
_cell.length_a   1.000
_cell.length_b   1.000
_cell.length_c   1.000
_cell.angle_alpha   90.00
_cell.angle_beta   90.00
_cell.angle_gamma   90.00
#
_symmetry.space_group_name_H-M   'P 1'
#
loop_
_entity.id
_entity.type
_entity.pdbx_description
1 polymer ?
#
loop_
_entity_poly.entity_id
_entity_poly.type
_entity_poly.pdbx_seq_one_letter_code
_entity_poly.pdbx_strand_id
1 'polypeptide(L)' 'MKQQPQRTNLQVDDYLDLLNLAIQLGDLKWQKEITRKMEMSMSSLAAAQ' A
#
# COMPACT_ATOMS: atom_id res chain seq x y z
N MET A 1 29.63 -0.90 -7.60
CA MET A 1 28.92 -2.04 -6.99
C MET A 1 27.45 -1.93 -7.39
N LYS A 2 26.86 -3.01 -7.90
CA LYS A 2 25.57 -3.03 -8.62
C LYS A 2 24.46 -2.52 -7.70
N GLN A 3 23.86 -1.37 -8.03
CA GLN A 3 22.65 -0.89 -7.38
C GLN A 3 21.55 -1.91 -7.70
N GLN A 4 21.26 -2.79 -6.74
CA GLN A 4 20.02 -3.56 -6.78
C GLN A 4 18.89 -2.54 -6.89
N PRO A 5 17.92 -2.72 -7.81
CA PRO A 5 16.68 -1.99 -7.69
C PRO A 5 16.14 -2.38 -6.32
N GLN A 6 16.25 -1.46 -5.35
CA GLN A 6 15.55 -1.58 -4.09
C GLN A 6 14.11 -1.71 -4.53
N ARG A 7 13.59 -2.95 -4.49
CA ARG A 7 12.17 -3.17 -4.64
C ARG A 7 11.57 -2.17 -3.66
N THR A 8 10.86 -1.18 -4.18
CA THR A 8 9.95 -0.34 -3.42
C THR A 8 8.94 -1.31 -2.84
N ASN A 9 9.36 -2.02 -1.82
CA ASN A 9 8.56 -2.91 -1.02
C ASN A 9 7.80 -1.91 -0.17
N LEU A 10 6.76 -1.31 -0.79
CA LEU A 10 5.81 -0.50 -0.09
C LEU A 10 5.25 -1.45 0.98
N GLN A 11 5.83 -1.36 2.17
CA GLN A 11 5.50 -2.27 3.25
C GLN A 11 4.05 -2.00 3.63
N VAL A 12 3.38 -3.03 4.11
CA VAL A 12 2.02 -2.90 4.64
C VAL A 12 1.97 -1.78 5.70
N ASP A 13 3.08 -1.56 6.41
CA ASP A 13 3.29 -0.46 7.36
C ASP A 13 3.08 0.94 6.76
N ASP A 14 3.58 1.24 5.55
CA ASP A 14 3.37 2.53 4.88
C ASP A 14 1.90 2.76 4.50
N TYR A 15 1.23 1.70 4.04
CA TYR A 15 -0.20 1.77 3.74
C TYR A 15 -1.04 1.97 5.01
N LEU A 16 -0.62 1.37 6.12
CA LEU A 16 -1.26 1.57 7.43
C LEU A 16 -1.08 3.00 7.94
N ASP A 17 0.09 3.62 7.75
CA ASP A 17 0.33 5.02 8.13
C ASP A 17 -0.56 5.98 7.32
N LEU A 18 -0.60 5.78 5.99
CA LEU A 18 -1.49 6.52 5.09
C LEU A 18 -2.97 6.34 5.44
N LEU A 19 -3.38 5.12 5.79
CA LEU A 19 -4.76 4.84 6.22
C LEU A 19 -5.08 5.55 7.53
N ASN A 20 -4.14 5.55 8.48
CA ASN A 20 -4.33 6.20 9.77
C ASN A 20 -4.45 7.73 9.60
N LEU A 21 -3.66 8.33 8.71
CA LEU A 21 -3.79 9.75 8.34
C LEU A 21 -5.15 10.04 7.68
N ALA A 22 -5.62 9.17 6.78
CA ALA A 22 -6.93 9.28 6.14
C ALA A 22 -8.09 9.19 7.16
N ILE A 23 -7.94 8.37 8.20
CA ILE A 23 -8.90 8.25 9.31
C ILE A 23 -8.91 9.51 10.15
N GLN A 24 -7.74 10.05 10.49
CA GLN A 24 -7.62 11.29 11.26
C GLN A 24 -8.20 12.51 10.53
N LEU A 25 -8.06 12.55 9.20
CA LEU A 25 -8.64 13.59 8.35
C LEU A 25 -10.15 13.38 8.09
N GLY A 26 -10.72 12.22 8.44
CA GLY A 26 -12.11 11.87 8.12
C GLY A 26 -12.35 11.59 6.63
N ASP A 27 -11.30 11.33 5.87
CA ASP A 27 -11.34 11.24 4.41
C ASP A 27 -11.70 9.82 3.95
N LEU A 28 -13.00 9.50 4.00
CA LEU A 28 -13.54 8.17 3.66
C LEU A 28 -13.23 7.74 2.22
N LYS A 29 -13.08 8.69 1.31
CA LYS A 29 -12.75 8.43 -0.09
C LYS A 29 -11.32 7.90 -0.21
N TRP A 30 -10.41 8.51 0.53
CA TRP A 30 -9.00 8.14 0.56
C TRP A 30 -8.77 6.82 1.29
N GLN A 31 -9.49 6.57 2.40
CA GLN A 31 -9.49 5.27 3.07
C GLN A 31 -9.84 4.11 2.12
N LYS A 32 -10.94 4.24 1.35
CA LYS A 32 -11.34 3.23 0.37
C LYS A 32 -10.30 3.02 -0.72
N GLU A 33 -9.63 4.07 -1.15
CA GLU A 33 -8.61 3.99 -2.20
C GLU A 33 -7.33 3.30 -1.73
N ILE A 34 -6.91 3.56 -0.48
CA ILE A 34 -5.77 2.91 0.16
C ILE A 34 -6.03 1.41 0.33
N THR A 35 -7.20 1.04 0.88
CA THR A 35 -7.59 -0.38 1.04
C THR A 35 -7.63 -1.09 -0.31
N ARG A 36 -8.23 -0.47 -1.33
CA ARG A 36 -8.30 -1.03 -2.68
C ARG A 36 -6.92 -1.22 -3.31
N LYS A 37 -6.00 -0.27 -3.12
CA LYS A 37 -4.61 -0.41 -3.59
C LYS A 37 -3.86 -1.50 -2.83
N MET A 38 -4.05 -1.65 -1.52
CA MET A 38 -3.49 -2.75 -0.72
C MET A 38 -3.97 -4.10 -1.24
N GLU A 39 -5.29 -4.27 -1.41
CA GLU A 39 -5.87 -5.51 -1.92
C GLU A 39 -5.36 -5.84 -3.33
N MET A 40 -5.21 -4.83 -4.19
CA MET A 40 -4.69 -5.01 -5.54
C MET A 40 -3.21 -5.39 -5.56
N SER A 41 -2.38 -4.79 -4.69
CA SER A 41 -0.97 -5.16 -4.52
C SER A 41 -0.82 -6.59 -3.98
N MET A 42 -1.64 -6.98 -2.99
CA MET A 42 -1.68 -8.36 -2.48
C MET A 42 -2.20 -9.37 -3.52
N SER A 43 -3.25 -9.03 -4.27
CA SER A 43 -3.81 -9.90 -5.31
C SER A 43 -2.85 -10.06 -6.48
N SER A 44 -2.11 -9.00 -6.85
CA SER A 44 -1.08 -9.10 -7.89
C SER A 44 0.12 -9.94 -7.44
N LEU A 45 0.41 -10.00 -6.13
CA LEU A 45 1.42 -10.90 -5.58
C LEU A 45 0.94 -12.35 -5.58
N ALA A 46 -0.36 -12.58 -5.32
CA ALA A 46 -0.98 -13.92 -5.36
C ALA A 46 -1.18 -14.46 -6.79
N ALA A 47 -1.46 -13.59 -7.77
CA ALA A 47 -1.61 -13.98 -9.17
C ALA A 47 -0.28 -14.27 -9.89
N ALA A 48 0.86 -13.98 -9.25
CA ALA A 48 2.20 -14.24 -9.77
C ALA A 48 2.86 -15.49 -9.13
N GLN A 49 2.11 -16.31 -8.37
CA GLN A 49 2.56 -17.56 -7.75
C GLN A 49 2.09 -18.80 -8.51
#